data_AF-A0A972F2A1-F1
#
_entry.id   AF-A0A972F2A1-F1
#
_cell.length_a   1.000
_cell.length_b   1.000
_cell.length_c   1.000
_cell.angle_alpha   90.00
_cell.angle_beta   90.00
_cell.angle_gamma   90.00
#
_symmetry.space_group_name_H-M   'P 1'
#
loop_
_entity.id
_entity.type
_entity.pdbx_description
1 polymer ?
#
loop_
_entity_poly.entity_id
_entity_poly.type
_entity_poly.pdbx_seq_one_letter_code
_entity_poly.pdbx_strand_id
1 'polypeptide(L)' 'MHTTGFTTTIPLEVVLAAGRRPVDLNNIFITGGRSMELIESAEAEGFPRNVCSWIKGIYAAALEKDIHEIIAVTEGD' A
#
# COMPACT_ATOMS: atom_id res chain seq x y z
N MET A 1 14.53 2.59 -12.31
CA MET A 1 13.80 3.68 -11.64
C MET A 1 13.20 3.10 -10.37
N HIS A 2 13.54 3.61 -9.19
CA HIS A 2 13.06 3.06 -7.91
C HIS A 2 11.56 3.32 -7.74
N THR A 3 10.82 2.33 -7.25
CA THR A 3 9.37 2.46 -6.99
C THR A 3 9.15 2.96 -5.56
N THR A 4 8.20 3.87 -5.38
CA THR A 4 7.77 4.38 -4.08
C THR A 4 6.27 4.23 -3.96
N GLY A 5 5.82 3.38 -3.04
CA GLY A 5 4.42 3.20 -2.70
C GLY A 5 3.86 4.38 -1.90
N PHE A 6 2.57 4.66 -2.01
CA PHE A 6 1.90 5.64 -1.15
C PHE A 6 0.50 5.16 -0.71
N THR A 7 0.08 5.61 0.47
CA THR A 7 -1.15 5.12 1.14
C THR A 7 -2.35 6.04 1.02
N THR A 8 -2.19 7.26 0.51
CA THR A 8 -3.28 8.21 0.23
C THR A 8 -2.79 9.28 -0.74
N THR A 9 -3.63 10.26 -1.07
CA THR A 9 -3.24 11.43 -1.87
C THR A 9 -2.05 12.14 -1.23
N ILE A 10 -0.96 12.25 -1.97
CA ILE A 10 0.24 13.00 -1.63
C ILE A 10 0.63 13.90 -2.82
N PRO A 11 1.45 14.95 -2.61
CA PRO A 11 2.04 15.71 -3.72
C PRO A 11 3.00 14.83 -4.53
N LEU A 12 2.53 14.26 -5.65
CA LEU A 12 3.29 13.35 -6.51
C LEU A 12 4.50 14.03 -7.15
N GLU A 13 4.47 15.35 -7.31
CA GLU A 13 5.55 16.16 -7.85
C GLU A 13 6.86 15.94 -7.08
N VAL A 14 6.78 15.74 -5.77
CA VAL A 14 7.96 15.48 -4.92
C VAL A 14 8.59 14.12 -5.26
N VAL A 15 7.77 13.09 -5.43
CA VAL A 15 8.23 11.73 -5.78
C VAL A 15 8.81 11.70 -7.20
N LEU A 16 8.15 12.38 -8.14
CA LEU A 16 8.59 12.49 -9.53
C LEU A 16 9.90 13.29 -9.64
N ALA A 17 10.02 14.42 -8.94
CA ALA A 17 11.25 15.23 -8.90
C ALA A 17 12.43 14.46 -8.30
N ALA A 18 12.18 13.51 -7.39
CA ALA A 18 13.19 12.61 -6.86
C ALA A 18 13.60 11.47 -7.83
N GLY A 19 13.07 11.44 -9.06
CA GLY A 19 13.39 10.42 -10.06
C GLY A 19 12.81 9.03 -9.72
N ARG A 20 11.74 8.98 -8.92
CA ARG A 20 11.09 7.74 -8.46
C ARG A 20 9.76 7.53 -9.18
N ARG A 21 9.34 6.27 -9.27
CA ARG A 21 8.04 5.89 -9.84
C ARG A 21 7.02 5.80 -8.71
N PRO A 22 6.07 6.75 -8.60
CA PRO A 22 5.02 6.66 -7.60
C PRO A 22 4.06 5.51 -7.92
N VAL A 23 3.64 4.78 -6.90
CA VAL A 23 2.72 3.65 -7.02
C VAL A 23 1.65 3.74 -5.93
N ASP A 24 0.39 3.76 -6.35
CA ASP A 24 -0.74 3.82 -5.44
C ASP A 24 -1.08 2.43 -4.89
N LEU A 25 -0.82 2.24 -3.60
CA LEU A 25 -1.06 0.95 -2.94
C LEU A 25 -2.56 0.67 -2.73
N ASN A 26 -3.39 1.71 -2.60
CA ASN A 26 -4.84 1.54 -2.51
C ASN A 26 -5.39 0.96 -3.81
N ASN A 27 -4.95 1.51 -4.94
CA ASN A 27 -5.37 1.03 -6.25
C ASN A 27 -4.93 -0.41 -6.49
N ILE A 28 -3.69 -0.77 -6.15
CA ILE A 28 -3.23 -2.17 -6.24
C ILE A 28 -4.12 -3.09 -5.39
N PHE A 29 -4.43 -2.68 -4.16
CA PHE A 29 -5.23 -3.47 -3.24
C PHE A 29 -6.68 -3.66 -3.71
N ILE A 30 -7.37 -2.58 -4.14
CA ILE A 30 -8.81 -2.62 -4.38
C ILE A 30 -9.18 -3.05 -5.81
N THR A 31 -8.35 -2.74 -6.80
CA THR A 31 -8.68 -3.00 -8.22
C THR A 31 -8.26 -4.39 -8.69
N GLY A 32 -7.42 -5.09 -7.94
CA GLY A 32 -6.88 -6.40 -8.33
C GLY A 32 -7.85 -7.59 -8.21
N GLY A 33 -9.08 -7.39 -7.73
CA GLY A 33 -10.09 -8.46 -7.57
C GLY A 33 -9.77 -9.50 -6.48
N ARG A 34 -8.65 -9.35 -5.77
CA ARG A 34 -8.14 -10.29 -4.75
C ARG A 34 -8.07 -9.66 -3.35
N SER A 35 -8.86 -8.61 -3.09
CA SER A 35 -8.79 -7.84 -1.85
C SER A 35 -9.04 -8.70 -0.61
N MET A 36 -9.97 -9.66 -0.67
CA MET A 36 -10.23 -10.59 0.44
C MET A 36 -9.03 -11.51 0.70
N GLU A 37 -8.44 -12.10 -0.34
CA GLU A 37 -7.25 -12.95 -0.20
C GLU A 37 -6.07 -12.19 0.41
N LEU A 38 -5.87 -10.93 0.02
CA LEU A 38 -4.82 -10.06 0.58
C LEU A 38 -5.05 -9.76 2.06
N ILE A 39 -6.30 -9.49 2.46
CA ILE A 39 -6.67 -9.32 3.88
C ILE A 39 -6.39 -10.61 4.66
N GLU A 40 -6.82 -11.76 4.14
CA GLU A 40 -6.65 -13.06 4.78
C GLU A 40 -5.16 -13.45 4.90
N SER A 41 -4.34 -13.14 3.90
CA SER A 41 -2.87 -13.34 3.96
C SER A 41 -2.26 -12.56 5.11
N ALA A 42 -2.61 -11.27 5.24
CA ALA A 42 -2.11 -10.45 6.34
C ALA A 42 -2.53 -10.99 7.71
N GLU A 43 -3.76 -11.50 7.84
CA GLU A 43 -4.22 -12.15 9.07
C GLU A 43 -3.45 -13.44 9.37
N ALA A 44 -3.20 -14.26 8.35
CA ALA A 44 -2.40 -15.49 8.47
C ALA A 44 -0.94 -15.19 8.87
N GLU A 45 -0.41 -14.03 8.48
CA GLU A 45 0.92 -13.54 8.85
C GLU A 45 0.96 -12.84 10.23
N GLY A 46 -0.19 -12.70 10.90
CA GLY A 46 -0.27 -12.29 12.31
C GLY A 46 -1.01 -10.98 12.57
N PHE A 47 -1.59 -10.32 11.56
CA PHE A 47 -2.45 -9.18 11.83
C PHE A 47 -3.71 -9.59 12.62
N PRO A 48 -4.05 -8.90 13.72
CA PRO A 48 -5.30 -9.12 14.42
C PRO A 48 -6.51 -8.86 13.51
N ARG A 49 -7.56 -9.68 13.64
CA ARG A 49 -8.80 -9.53 12.85
C ARG A 49 -9.45 -8.15 13.00
N ASN A 50 -9.29 -7.50 14.15
CA ASN A 50 -9.84 -6.18 14.43
C ASN A 50 -9.00 -5.00 13.91
N VAL A 51 -7.84 -5.23 13.29
CA VAL A 51 -7.13 -4.17 12.55
C VAL A 51 -7.93 -3.80 11.30
N CYS A 52 -7.84 -2.54 10.86
CA CYS A 52 -8.47 -2.07 9.64
C CYS A 52 -8.09 -2.94 8.43
N SER A 53 -9.10 -3.42 7.70
CA SER A 53 -8.90 -4.24 6.50
C SER A 53 -8.09 -3.53 5.42
N TRP A 54 -8.13 -2.20 5.36
CA TRP A 54 -7.33 -1.41 4.42
C TRP A 54 -5.84 -1.49 4.72
N ILE A 55 -5.45 -1.44 6.00
CA ILE A 55 -4.06 -1.58 6.44
C ILE A 55 -3.55 -2.99 6.08
N LYS A 56 -4.34 -4.02 6.42
CA LYS A 56 -4.03 -5.42 6.09
C LYS A 56 -3.86 -5.62 4.58
N GLY A 57 -4.80 -5.10 3.79
CA GLY A 57 -4.81 -5.19 2.34
C GLY A 57 -3.62 -4.48 1.69
N ILE A 58 -3.32 -3.26 2.11
CA ILE A 58 -2.15 -2.48 1.62
C ILE A 58 -0.84 -3.18 1.98
N TYR A 59 -0.73 -3.73 3.20
CA TYR A 59 0.43 -4.51 3.62
C TYR A 59 0.69 -5.69 2.68
N ALA A 60 -0.31 -6.55 2.48
CA ALA A 60 -0.18 -7.71 1.61
C ALA A 60 0.06 -7.30 0.14
N ALA A 61 -0.58 -6.23 -0.34
CA ALA A 61 -0.37 -5.69 -1.69
C ALA A 61 1.07 -5.19 -1.89
N ALA A 62 1.65 -4.51 -0.91
CA ALA A 62 3.02 -4.03 -0.98
C ALA A 62 4.03 -5.18 -0.99
N LEU A 63 3.79 -6.24 -0.20
CA LEU A 63 4.61 -7.45 -0.21
C LEU A 63 4.52 -8.20 -1.54
N GLU A 64 3.31 -8.42 -2.07
CA GLU A 64 3.14 -9.13 -3.35
C GLU A 64 3.83 -8.40 -4.51
N LYS A 65 3.84 -7.06 -4.49
CA LYS A 65 4.49 -6.23 -5.52
C LYS A 65 5.96 -5.92 -5.25
N ASP A 66 6.55 -6.48 -4.19
CA ASP A 66 7.95 -6.27 -3.81
C ASP A 66 8.31 -4.77 -3.65
N ILE A 67 7.42 -4.02 -3.00
CA ILE A 67 7.57 -2.57 -2.78
C ILE A 67 8.17 -2.33 -1.39
N HIS A 68 9.43 -1.90 -1.35
CA HIS A 68 10.19 -1.70 -0.11
C HIS A 68 10.26 -0.26 0.39
N GLU A 69 9.83 0.72 -0.42
CA GLU A 69 9.79 2.13 -0.03
C GLU A 69 8.35 2.63 -0.08
N ILE A 70 7.86 3.14 1.04
CA ILE A 70 6.47 3.55 1.19
C ILE A 70 6.41 4.91 1.90
N ILE A 71 5.61 5.82 1.36
CA ILE A 71 5.16 7.04 2.02
C ILE A 71 3.81 6.74 2.65
N ALA A 72 3.81 6.51 3.97
CA ALA A 72 2.59 6.32 4.74
C ALA A 72 2.15 7.64 5.36
N VAL A 73 0.90 8.03 5.14
CA VAL A 73 0.28 9.18 5.77
C VAL A 73 -0.53 8.70 6.97
N THR A 74 -0.18 9.17 8.16
CA THR A 74 -0.79 8.72 9.43
C THR A 74 -1.95 9.62 9.88
N GLU A 75 -1.95 10.86 9.44
CA GLU A 75 -2.99 11.86 9.70
C GLU A 75 -3.23 12.66 8.42
N GLY A 76 -4.49 12.89 8.10
CA GLY A 76 -4.96 13.75 7.02
C GLY A 76 -6.26 14.40 7.48
N ASP A 77 -6.63 15.51 6.85
CA ASP A 77 -7.94 16.16 7.08
C ASP A 77 -9.10 15.20 6.77
#